data_AF-A0A7S2YUY8-F1
#
_entry.id   AF-A0A7S2YUY8-F1
#
_cell.length_a   1.000
_cell.length_b   1.000
_cell.length_c   1.000
_cell.angle_alpha   90.00
_cell.angle_beta   90.00
_cell.angle_gamma   90.00
#
_symmetry.space_group_name_H-M   'P 1'
#
loop_
_entity.id
_entity.type
_entity.pdbx_description
1 polymer ?
#
loop_
_entity_poly.entity_id
_entity_poly.type
_entity_poly.pdbx_seq_one_letter_code
_entity_poly.pdbx_strand_id
1 'polypeptide(L)'
;IPPGMRANGIIHGGGAAQAKAGWRVALTTMPATRPTLGVSRWPDFDYDATGATTLGHVCEARNGELTLEFDVSSFEGPPVDSRSTKVFGVPLPPGICIEIVPLTLRGSLDTSTGTCSLDFDAEFRGSIFGEDFIALPPMTVR
;
A
#
# COMPACT_ATOMS: atom_id res chain seq x y z
N ILE A 1 -22.34 -6.33 -9.50
CA ILE A 1 -21.04 -5.74 -9.13
C ILE A 1 -20.05 -6.91 -9.12
N PRO A 2 -19.09 -6.99 -10.05
CA PRO A 2 -18.07 -8.02 -9.97
C PRO A 2 -17.30 -7.88 -8.64
N PRO A 3 -16.94 -8.98 -7.97
CA PRO A 3 -16.22 -8.91 -6.69
C PRO A 3 -14.90 -8.14 -6.87
N GLY A 4 -14.60 -7.25 -5.92
CA GLY A 4 -13.34 -6.52 -5.86
C GLY A 4 -12.14 -7.47 -5.82
N MET A 5 -11.03 -7.08 -6.44
CA MET A 5 -9.82 -7.88 -6.55
C MET A 5 -8.92 -7.72 -5.34
N ARG A 6 -8.51 -8.81 -4.67
CA ARG A 6 -7.62 -8.76 -3.50
C ARG A 6 -6.14 -8.98 -3.83
N ALA A 7 -5.25 -8.32 -3.10
CA ALA A 7 -3.80 -8.55 -3.16
C ALA A 7 -3.19 -8.48 -1.77
N ASN A 8 -2.25 -9.39 -1.48
CA ASN A 8 -1.43 -9.38 -0.26
C ASN A 8 0.04 -9.12 -0.62
N GLY A 9 0.78 -8.45 0.25
CA GLY A 9 2.24 -8.48 0.19
C GLY A 9 2.94 -7.81 1.37
N ILE A 10 4.26 -7.97 1.38
CA ILE A 10 5.15 -7.52 2.47
C ILE A 10 5.88 -6.25 2.04
N ILE A 11 5.67 -5.14 2.75
CA ILE A 11 6.40 -3.89 2.51
C ILE A 11 7.57 -3.80 3.49
N HIS A 12 8.79 -3.64 2.97
CA HIS A 12 9.99 -3.41 3.77
C HIS A 12 10.30 -1.90 3.86
N GLY A 13 10.45 -1.38 5.08
CA GLY A 13 10.79 0.02 5.33
C GLY A 13 11.73 0.20 6.52
N GLY A 14 12.47 1.32 6.55
CA GLY A 14 13.31 1.70 7.69
C GLY A 14 12.64 2.78 8.53
N GLY A 15 12.40 2.51 9.82
CA GLY A 15 11.83 3.48 10.76
C GLY A 15 12.86 3.95 11.79
N ALA A 16 12.91 5.26 12.07
CA ALA A 16 13.72 5.79 13.16
C ALA A 16 12.99 5.65 14.51
N ALA A 17 13.58 4.86 15.40
CA ALA A 17 13.53 4.96 16.87
C ALA A 17 12.27 4.57 17.67
N GLN A 18 12.51 3.80 18.73
CA GLN A 18 11.93 3.85 20.09
C GLN A 18 10.40 4.05 20.21
N ALA A 19 9.60 3.29 19.48
CA ALA A 19 8.16 3.21 19.72
C ALA A 19 7.84 2.27 20.90
N LYS A 20 6.74 2.53 21.63
CA LYS A 20 6.28 1.73 22.78
C LYS A 20 4.85 1.27 22.57
N ALA A 21 4.49 0.13 23.17
CA ALA A 21 3.11 -0.35 23.18
C ALA A 21 2.14 0.72 23.70
N GLY A 22 0.98 0.84 23.05
CA GLY A 22 -0.04 1.85 23.33
C GLY A 22 0.17 3.21 22.64
N TRP A 23 1.28 3.41 21.91
CA TRP A 23 1.48 4.64 21.15
C TRP A 23 0.65 4.64 19.86
N ARG A 24 0.22 5.83 19.46
CA ARG A 24 -0.31 6.08 18.12
C ARG A 24 0.85 6.30 17.16
N VAL A 25 0.70 5.77 15.96
CA VAL A 25 1.68 5.91 14.88
C VAL A 25 0.96 6.34 13.62
N ALA A 26 1.69 6.98 12.71
CA ALA A 26 1.26 7.21 11.35
C ALA A 26 2.25 6.52 10.42
N LEU A 27 1.74 5.78 9.44
CA LEU A 27 2.52 5.38 8.29
C LEU A 27 2.40 6.51 7.26
N THR A 28 3.53 6.95 6.71
CA THR A 28 3.55 7.88 5.59
C THR A 28 4.55 7.35 4.57
N THR A 29 4.10 7.18 3.34
CA THR A 29 4.96 6.77 2.23
C THR A 29 5.84 7.94 1.82
N MET A 30 7.14 7.69 1.79
CA MET A 30 8.14 8.65 1.31
C MET A 30 8.42 8.41 -0.18
N PRO A 31 8.97 9.40 -0.90
CA PRO A 31 9.43 9.18 -2.26
C PRO A 31 10.42 8.02 -2.30
N ALA A 32 10.05 6.94 -2.98
CA ALA A 32 10.92 5.81 -3.22
C ALA A 32 11.67 6.02 -4.54
N THR A 33 12.93 5.61 -4.59
CA THR A 33 13.70 5.64 -5.84
C THR A 33 13.19 4.62 -6.87
N ARG A 34 12.44 3.58 -6.45
CA ARG A 34 11.72 2.62 -7.30
C ARG A 34 10.53 1.95 -6.55
N PRO A 35 9.33 2.53 -6.53
CA PRO A 35 8.14 1.82 -6.07
C PRO A 35 7.60 0.98 -7.23
N THR A 36 7.97 -0.29 -7.29
CA THR A 36 7.45 -1.23 -8.29
C THR A 36 6.32 -2.05 -7.69
N LEU A 37 5.10 -1.92 -8.22
CA LEU A 37 4.04 -2.89 -7.98
C LEU A 37 4.03 -3.90 -9.13
N GLY A 38 4.38 -5.16 -8.84
CA GLY A 38 4.48 -6.22 -9.86
C GLY A 38 3.19 -7.02 -10.01
N VAL A 39 2.50 -6.91 -11.15
CA VAL A 39 1.24 -7.63 -11.40
C VAL A 39 1.48 -8.85 -12.28
N SER A 40 0.82 -9.97 -11.99
CA SER A 40 1.05 -11.24 -12.69
C SER A 40 0.69 -11.22 -14.19
N ARG A 41 -0.31 -10.43 -14.59
CA ARG A 41 -0.82 -10.32 -15.98
C ARG A 41 -0.97 -8.88 -16.48
N TRP A 42 -0.63 -7.90 -15.65
CA TRP A 42 -0.58 -6.49 -16.02
C TRP A 42 0.90 -6.10 -16.10
N PRO A 43 1.30 -5.20 -17.02
CA PRO A 43 2.69 -4.78 -17.08
C PRO A 43 3.10 -4.20 -15.71
N ASP A 44 4.36 -4.41 -15.34
CA ASP A 44 4.93 -3.72 -14.18
C ASP A 44 4.76 -2.21 -14.35
N PHE A 45 4.39 -1.54 -13.27
CA PHE A 45 4.21 -0.10 -13.26
C PHE A 45 4.90 0.56 -12.09
N ASP A 46 5.36 1.78 -12.35
CA ASP A 46 5.86 2.67 -11.32
C ASP A 46 4.66 3.42 -10.74
N TYR A 47 4.37 3.19 -9.46
CA TYR A 47 3.29 3.87 -8.74
C TYR A 47 3.88 4.80 -7.69
N ASP A 48 3.68 6.10 -7.88
CA ASP A 48 4.04 7.11 -6.90
C ASP A 48 3.00 7.15 -5.78
N ALA A 49 3.27 6.37 -4.74
CA ALA A 49 2.47 6.36 -3.54
C ALA A 49 2.80 7.52 -2.59
N THR A 50 3.73 8.43 -2.91
CA THR A 50 4.26 9.45 -1.98
C THR A 50 3.15 10.23 -1.28
N GLY A 51 3.29 10.39 0.04
CA GLY A 51 2.35 11.14 0.86
C GLY A 51 1.08 10.37 1.24
N ALA A 52 0.92 9.13 0.75
CA ALA A 52 -0.11 8.25 1.28
C ALA A 52 0.11 8.00 2.77
N THR A 53 -0.96 8.06 3.55
CA THR A 53 -0.90 7.94 5.00
C THR A 53 -2.03 7.11 5.57
N THR A 54 -1.78 6.50 6.73
CA THR A 54 -2.80 5.83 7.53
C THR A 54 -2.37 5.85 8.99
N LEU A 55 -3.35 6.00 9.88
CA LEU A 55 -3.13 6.00 11.32
C LEU A 55 -3.13 4.58 11.86
N GLY A 56 -2.33 4.34 12.88
CA GLY A 56 -2.25 3.05 13.55
C GLY A 56 -1.85 3.16 15.00
N HIS A 57 -1.64 2.00 15.61
CA HIS A 57 -1.20 1.89 16.98
C HIS A 57 -0.23 0.72 17.17
N VAL A 58 0.62 0.84 18.19
CA VAL A 58 1.55 -0.21 18.61
C VAL A 58 0.84 -1.11 19.61
N CYS A 59 0.64 -2.38 19.26
CA CYS A 59 -0.14 -3.31 20.07
C CYS A 59 0.70 -3.95 21.17
N GLU A 60 1.78 -4.64 20.79
CA GLU A 60 2.64 -5.38 21.71
C GLU A 60 4.11 -5.17 21.37
N ALA A 61 4.96 -5.37 22.38
CA ALA A 61 6.42 -5.43 22.22
C ALA A 61 6.90 -6.79 22.75
N ARG A 62 7.48 -7.63 21.90
CA ARG A 62 8.05 -8.93 22.28
C ARG A 62 9.42 -9.09 21.67
N ASN A 63 10.41 -9.46 22.49
CA ASN A 63 11.75 -9.82 22.04
C ASN A 63 12.43 -8.80 21.09
N GLY A 64 12.18 -7.50 21.30
CA GLY A 64 12.74 -6.45 20.45
C GLY A 64 11.95 -6.18 19.17
N GLU A 65 10.80 -6.80 18.98
CA GLU A 65 9.88 -6.56 17.87
C GLU A 65 8.57 -5.93 18.38
N LEU A 66 8.10 -4.90 17.69
CA LEU A 66 6.82 -4.25 17.94
C LEU A 66 5.78 -4.72 16.92
N THR A 67 4.58 -5.06 17.37
CA THR A 67 3.44 -5.34 16.49
C THR A 67 2.67 -4.06 16.20
N LEU A 68 2.31 -3.84 14.94
CA LEU A 68 1.61 -2.66 14.45
C LEU A 68 0.26 -3.08 13.85
N GLU A 69 -0.79 -2.33 14.19
CA GLU A 69 -2.10 -2.40 13.50
C GLU A 69 -2.51 -1.02 13.03
N PHE A 70 -2.98 -0.94 11.78
CA PHE A 70 -3.40 0.30 11.14
C PHE A 70 -4.90 0.31 10.90
N ASP A 71 -5.50 1.47 11.13
CA ASP A 71 -6.89 1.76 10.80
C ASP A 71 -6.99 2.10 9.32
N VAL A 72 -7.31 1.09 8.52
CA VAL A 72 -7.49 1.20 7.07
C VAL A 72 -8.59 2.20 6.67
N SER A 73 -9.53 2.53 7.56
CA SER A 73 -10.55 3.56 7.28
C SER A 73 -9.98 4.99 7.28
N SER A 74 -8.80 5.16 7.89
CA SER A 74 -8.04 6.42 7.89
C SER A 74 -7.04 6.52 6.74
N PHE A 75 -7.05 5.56 5.80
CA PHE A 75 -6.13 5.59 4.67
C PHE A 75 -6.46 6.73 3.71
N GLU A 76 -5.45 7.54 3.43
CA GLU A 76 -5.47 8.56 2.40
C GLU A 76 -4.30 8.27 1.45
N GLY A 77 -4.56 8.09 0.17
CA GLY A 77 -3.52 7.82 -0.82
C GLY A 77 -3.98 8.15 -2.24
N PRO A 78 -3.06 8.35 -3.19
CA PRO A 78 -3.45 8.59 -4.56
C PRO A 78 -4.10 7.33 -5.15
N PRO A 79 -5.12 7.45 -6.02
CA PRO A 79 -5.53 6.32 -6.85
C PRO A 79 -4.41 5.98 -7.84
N VAL A 80 -4.47 4.80 -8.45
CA VAL A 80 -3.62 4.44 -9.59
C VAL A 80 -4.24 5.04 -10.86
N ASP A 81 -3.71 6.18 -11.30
CA ASP A 81 -4.21 6.98 -12.42
C ASP A 81 -3.05 7.55 -13.25
N SER A 82 -3.36 8.38 -14.26
CA SER A 82 -2.36 9.01 -15.13
C SER A 82 -1.42 10.00 -14.41
N ARG A 83 -1.73 10.41 -13.18
CA ARG A 83 -0.93 11.35 -12.39
C ARG A 83 0.05 10.61 -11.48
N SER A 84 -0.37 9.47 -10.94
CA SER A 84 0.40 8.68 -9.98
C SER A 84 1.15 7.52 -10.60
N THR A 85 0.77 7.07 -11.81
CA THR A 85 1.25 5.78 -12.34
C THR A 85 1.81 5.87 -13.75
N LYS A 86 2.93 5.19 -13.98
CA LYS A 86 3.54 5.01 -15.30
C LYS A 86 3.74 3.54 -15.64
N VAL A 87 3.40 3.19 -16.87
CA VAL A 87 3.67 1.87 -17.47
C VAL A 87 4.73 2.06 -18.55
N PHE A 88 5.87 1.38 -18.43
CA PHE A 88 7.04 1.57 -19.31
C PHE A 88 7.49 3.04 -19.43
N GLY A 89 7.37 3.83 -18.35
CA GLY A 89 7.73 5.25 -18.32
C GLY A 89 6.69 6.21 -18.91
N VAL A 90 5.60 5.70 -19.48
CA VAL A 90 4.48 6.49 -20.01
C VAL A 90 3.36 6.54 -18.98
N PRO A 91 2.76 7.71 -18.69
CA PRO A 91 1.58 7.79 -17.82
C PRO A 91 0.48 6.84 -18.25
N LEU A 92 -0.31 6.34 -17.30
CA LEU A 92 -1.49 5.55 -17.64
C LEU A 92 -2.40 6.30 -18.63
N PRO A 93 -3.06 5.60 -19.57
CA PRO A 93 -4.02 6.20 -20.48
C PRO A 93 -5.07 7.04 -19.73
N PRO A 94 -5.40 8.25 -20.22
CA PRO A 94 -6.44 9.08 -19.63
C PRO A 94 -7.76 8.32 -19.49
N GLY A 95 -8.47 8.56 -18.39
CA GLY A 95 -9.74 7.92 -18.09
C GLY A 95 -9.62 6.60 -17.33
N ILE A 96 -8.44 5.96 -17.27
CA ILE A 96 -8.23 4.80 -16.40
C ILE A 96 -7.97 5.27 -14.98
N CYS A 97 -8.73 4.72 -14.03
CA CYS A 97 -8.53 4.92 -12.61
C CYS A 97 -8.73 3.59 -11.87
N ILE A 98 -7.76 3.21 -11.05
CA ILE A 98 -7.88 2.06 -10.16
C ILE A 98 -7.81 2.57 -8.73
N GLU A 99 -8.93 2.45 -8.01
CA GLU A 99 -9.01 2.74 -6.59
C GLU A 99 -8.37 1.60 -5.80
N ILE A 100 -7.51 1.96 -4.85
CA ILE A 100 -6.98 1.03 -3.85
C ILE A 100 -7.87 1.16 -2.62
N VAL A 101 -8.51 0.07 -2.23
CA VAL A 101 -9.40 -0.02 -1.08
C VAL A 101 -8.75 -0.94 -0.05
N PRO A 102 -7.98 -0.40 0.92
CA PRO A 102 -7.38 -1.18 1.98
C PRO A 102 -8.42 -1.99 2.77
N LEU A 103 -8.11 -3.27 3.00
CA LEU A 103 -8.93 -4.16 3.81
C LEU A 103 -8.29 -4.43 5.16
N THR A 104 -6.99 -4.73 5.17
CA THR A 104 -6.20 -4.87 6.39
C THR A 104 -4.79 -4.37 6.16
N LEU A 105 -4.22 -3.69 7.16
CA LEU A 105 -2.81 -3.35 7.19
C LEU A 105 -2.27 -3.60 8.59
N ARG A 106 -1.31 -4.51 8.68
CA ARG A 106 -0.66 -4.92 9.93
C ARG A 106 0.83 -5.07 9.69
N GLY A 107 1.62 -5.16 10.74
CA GLY A 107 3.02 -5.48 10.56
C GLY A 107 3.81 -5.57 11.83
N SER A 108 5.13 -5.60 11.64
CA SER A 108 6.09 -5.60 12.72
C SER A 108 7.24 -4.62 12.47
N LEU A 109 7.85 -4.16 13.55
CA LEU A 109 9.06 -3.32 13.55
C LEU A 109 10.09 -3.94 14.47
N ASP A 110 11.21 -4.38 13.91
CA ASP A 110 12.40 -4.75 14.65
C ASP A 110 13.06 -3.48 15.18
N THR A 111 13.08 -3.32 16.50
CA THR A 111 13.62 -2.14 17.18
C THR A 111 15.14 -2.07 17.18
N SER A 112 15.83 -3.18 16.92
CA SER A 112 17.29 -3.25 16.85
C SER A 112 17.82 -2.85 15.47
N THR A 113 17.12 -3.26 14.41
CA THR A 113 17.51 -2.98 13.02
C THR A 113 16.76 -1.80 12.41
N GLY A 114 15.61 -1.42 12.98
CA GLY A 114 14.69 -0.45 12.40
C GLY A 114 13.90 -1.01 11.21
N THR A 115 14.00 -2.31 10.94
CA THR A 115 13.32 -2.97 9.83
C THR A 115 11.85 -3.13 10.13
N CYS A 116 11.01 -2.58 9.26
CA CYS A 116 9.57 -2.75 9.31
C CYS A 116 9.12 -3.72 8.21
N SER A 117 8.25 -4.67 8.56
CA SER A 117 7.57 -5.57 7.62
C SER A 117 6.06 -5.38 7.77
N LEU A 118 5.36 -5.02 6.68
CA LEU A 118 3.92 -4.78 6.69
C LEU A 118 3.19 -5.80 5.82
N ASP A 119 2.17 -6.47 6.36
CA ASP A 119 1.20 -7.27 5.62
C ASP A 119 0.00 -6.41 5.25
N PHE A 120 -0.21 -6.22 3.95
CA PHE A 120 -1.23 -5.35 3.38
C PHE A 120 -2.18 -6.15 2.47
N ASP A 121 -3.47 -6.23 2.83
CA ASP A 121 -4.57 -6.73 1.99
C ASP A 121 -5.39 -5.54 1.48
N ALA A 122 -5.65 -5.49 0.18
CA ALA A 122 -6.46 -4.44 -0.42
C ALA A 122 -7.30 -4.95 -1.60
N GLU A 123 -8.48 -4.37 -1.75
CA GLU A 123 -9.29 -4.45 -2.94
C GLU A 123 -8.86 -3.43 -4.00
N PHE A 124 -8.84 -3.81 -5.27
CA PHE A 124 -8.57 -2.91 -6.39
C PHE A 124 -9.80 -2.80 -7.29
N ARG A 125 -10.29 -1.58 -7.48
CA ARG A 125 -11.51 -1.29 -8.22
C ARG A 125 -11.19 -0.42 -9.43
N GLY A 126 -11.26 -1.02 -10.61
CA GLY A 126 -10.96 -0.34 -11.87
C GLY A 126 -12.18 0.34 -12.49
N SER A 127 -11.96 1.51 -13.05
CA SER A 127 -12.92 2.25 -13.88
C SER A 127 -12.22 2.81 -15.13
N ILE A 128 -12.99 2.97 -16.20
CA ILE A 128 -12.56 3.63 -17.44
C ILE A 128 -13.57 4.73 -17.79
N PHE A 129 -13.12 5.96 -17.94
CA PHE A 129 -13.96 7.14 -18.22
C PHE A 129 -15.15 7.30 -17.26
N GLY A 130 -14.98 6.86 -16.00
CA GLY A 130 -16.04 6.91 -14.99
C GLY A 130 -17.08 5.79 -15.09
N GLU A 131 -16.94 4.87 -16.06
CA GLU A 131 -17.72 3.63 -16.11
C GLU A 131 -17.01 2.53 -15.32
N ASP A 132 -17.75 1.86 -14.44
CA ASP A 132 -17.27 0.71 -13.66
C ASP A 132 -16.97 -0.46 -14.61
N PHE A 133 -15.73 -0.54 -15.07
CA PHE A 133 -15.29 -1.60 -15.95
C PHE A 133 -13.80 -1.87 -15.75
N ILE A 134 -13.50 -3.02 -15.15
CA ILE A 134 -12.47 -4.02 -15.49
C ILE A 134 -12.35 -4.94 -14.27
N ALA A 135 -12.61 -6.24 -14.46
CA ALA A 135 -12.03 -7.24 -13.56
C ALA A 135 -10.53 -7.30 -13.86
N LEU A 136 -9.72 -6.70 -12.99
CA LEU A 136 -8.26 -6.83 -13.08
C LEU A 136 -7.88 -8.30 -12.84
N PRO A 137 -6.74 -8.79 -13.34
CA PRO A 137 -6.21 -10.11 -12.98
C PRO A 137 -5.48 -10.05 -11.62
N PRO A 138 -5.44 -11.15 -10.83
CA PRO A 138 -4.93 -11.14 -9.46
C PRO A 138 -3.59 -10.41 -9.31
N MET A 139 -3.53 -9.50 -8.35
CA MET A 139 -2.36 -8.66 -8.12
C MET A 139 -1.57 -9.15 -6.91
N THR A 140 -0.27 -8.85 -6.92
CA THR A 140 0.63 -9.20 -5.82
C THR A 140 1.48 -7.98 -5.54
N VAL A 141 1.61 -7.58 -4.28
CA VAL A 141 2.56 -6.52 -3.90
C VAL A 141 3.92 -7.20 -3.75
N ARG A 142 4.95 -6.70 -4.45
CA ARG A 142 6.32 -7.25 -4.43
C ARG A 142 7.32 -6.21 -3.98
#